data_AF-Q24W86-F1
#
_entry.id   AF-Q24W86-F1
#
_cell.length_a   1.000
_cell.length_b   1.000
_cell.length_c   1.000
_cell.angle_alpha   90.00
_cell.angle_beta   90.00
_cell.angle_gamma   90.00
#
_symmetry.space_group_name_H-M   'P 1'
#
loop_
_entity.id
_entity.type
_entity.pdbx_description
1 polymer ?
#
loop_
_entity_poly.entity_id
_entity_poly.type
_entity_poly.pdbx_seq_one_letter_code
_entity_poly.pdbx_strand_id
1 'polypeptide(L)'
;MSGVRVWLTLFLTLFLCAGCSNPQIGSTAVLSRADQDAAVEVVRQYLEGMKNDFGVISLEVNSLQAVQNQQHIQTILSGEAAVMMGLTEEKIALVDAYLNVQYDGTKVPYNSGENQYIGFTLVRENKEKPWIIANSGQGMGGVALVDFENPYPEKSAELYVWKNKELTSNDHTYFTVFDNDTNGLNKNRPESEIYNLDAASDSIDFINLRLAGIPNLTCLAVYQMNTTDFTKEEMADILGYLVLNADHHRITLGLWEPDGLNSVNGSHIINSLQRKGFNGKLKDVTDDLIQHPELIPYDGVLGGTMGFYFPEDIHVLTDKWVLAYFEDGHISGYMLLEYTINNDSISWRVMESYLNGE
;
A
#
# COMPACT_ATOMS: atom_id res chain seq x y z
N MET A 1 35.02 -80.28 21.88
CA MET A 1 33.74 -80.47 21.17
C MET A 1 32.71 -79.56 21.80
N SER A 2 32.09 -78.71 20.96
CA SER A 2 30.88 -77.87 21.11
C SER A 2 30.23 -77.73 22.50
N GLY A 3 29.79 -76.56 22.96
CA GLY A 3 29.54 -75.30 22.28
C GLY A 3 28.59 -74.46 23.16
N VAL A 4 28.94 -73.19 23.31
CA VAL A 4 28.19 -72.10 23.96
C VAL A 4 27.04 -71.65 23.04
N ARG A 5 25.89 -71.22 23.58
CA ARG A 5 25.07 -70.14 22.99
C ARG A 5 24.10 -69.49 23.98
N VAL A 6 24.16 -68.16 23.95
CA VAL A 6 23.42 -67.09 24.63
C VAL A 6 22.17 -66.69 23.83
N TRP A 7 21.08 -66.26 24.48
CA TRP A 7 20.01 -65.31 24.03
C TRP A 7 19.24 -64.91 25.33
N LEU A 8 19.10 -63.67 25.87
CA LEU A 8 18.68 -62.33 25.38
C LEU A 8 17.37 -62.41 24.55
N THR A 9 16.25 -61.68 24.74
CA THR A 9 15.93 -60.37 25.34
C THR A 9 14.39 -60.27 25.56
N LEU A 10 13.97 -59.33 26.42
CA LEU A 10 12.60 -58.79 26.66
C LEU A 10 11.63 -58.79 25.46
N PHE A 11 10.35 -59.08 25.72
CA PHE A 11 9.19 -58.34 25.18
C PHE A 11 8.00 -58.44 26.15
N LEU A 12 7.64 -57.31 26.77
CA LEU A 12 6.46 -57.15 27.61
C LEU A 12 5.34 -56.57 26.72
N THR A 13 4.36 -57.38 26.37
CA THR A 13 3.14 -56.94 25.66
C THR A 13 1.98 -56.95 26.64
N LEU A 14 1.66 -55.78 27.20
CA LEU A 14 0.44 -55.57 27.97
C LEU A 14 -0.62 -54.98 27.03
N PHE A 15 -1.60 -55.81 26.65
CA PHE A 15 -2.87 -55.38 26.09
C PHE A 15 -3.79 -55.00 27.26
N LEU A 16 -4.08 -53.71 27.41
CA LEU A 16 -5.21 -53.20 28.18
C LEU A 16 -6.06 -52.33 27.25
N CYS A 17 -7.09 -52.94 26.68
CA CYS A 17 -8.25 -52.24 26.14
C CYS A 17 -9.39 -52.38 27.15
N ALA A 18 -9.83 -51.26 27.73
CA ALA A 18 -11.22 -50.94 28.09
C ALA A 18 -11.22 -49.76 29.06
N GLY A 19 -11.12 -48.57 28.49
CA GLY A 19 -11.15 -47.30 29.21
C GLY A 19 -11.02 -46.13 28.26
N CYS A 20 -11.73 -46.15 27.13
CA CYS A 20 -11.95 -44.93 26.37
C CYS A 20 -12.92 -44.06 27.18
N SER A 21 -12.40 -43.36 28.19
CA SER A 21 -12.98 -42.10 28.60
C SER A 21 -13.03 -41.24 27.35
N ASN A 22 -14.24 -40.90 26.91
CA ASN A 22 -14.45 -39.81 25.95
C ASN A 22 -13.52 -38.66 26.34
N PRO A 23 -12.62 -38.17 25.47
CA PRO A 23 -12.10 -36.83 25.67
C PRO A 23 -13.35 -35.96 25.66
N GLN A 24 -13.65 -35.34 26.80
CA GLN A 24 -14.65 -34.30 26.84
C GLN A 24 -14.34 -33.38 25.68
N ILE A 25 -15.29 -33.24 24.76
CA ILE A 25 -15.33 -32.19 23.76
C ILE A 25 -15.01 -30.92 24.53
N GLY A 26 -13.78 -30.44 24.34
CA GLY A 26 -13.24 -29.35 25.10
C GLY A 26 -14.18 -28.18 24.96
N SER A 27 -14.52 -27.55 26.08
CA SER A 27 -15.03 -26.17 26.12
C SER A 27 -14.36 -25.39 24.99
N THR A 28 -15.11 -25.02 23.95
CA THR A 28 -14.65 -24.10 22.91
C THR A 28 -14.00 -22.93 23.61
N ALA A 29 -12.70 -22.74 23.39
CA ALA A 29 -11.90 -21.85 24.21
C ALA A 29 -12.21 -20.41 23.80
N VAL A 30 -13.30 -19.87 24.34
CA VAL A 30 -13.64 -18.46 24.16
C VAL A 30 -12.52 -17.63 24.77
N LEU A 31 -11.97 -16.69 23.99
CA LEU A 31 -10.96 -15.74 24.47
C LEU A 31 -11.44 -15.07 25.74
N SER A 32 -10.55 -14.94 26.73
CA SER A 32 -10.85 -14.23 27.95
C SER A 32 -11.14 -12.75 27.65
N ARG A 33 -11.87 -12.06 28.54
CA ARG A 33 -12.15 -10.64 28.35
C ARG A 33 -10.86 -9.81 28.26
N ALA A 34 -9.86 -10.15 29.07
CA ALA A 34 -8.55 -9.49 29.04
C ALA A 34 -7.84 -9.69 27.69
N ASP A 35 -7.91 -10.89 27.11
CA ASP A 35 -7.34 -11.16 25.78
C ASP A 35 -8.03 -10.35 24.68
N GLN A 36 -9.36 -10.23 24.76
CA GLN A 36 -10.15 -9.42 23.83
C GLN A 36 -9.79 -7.94 23.92
N ASP A 37 -9.70 -7.39 25.13
CA ASP A 37 -9.35 -5.99 25.36
C ASP A 37 -7.89 -5.72 24.88
N ALA A 38 -6.96 -6.65 25.10
CA ALA A 38 -5.59 -6.54 24.59
C ALA A 38 -5.51 -6.56 23.05
N ALA A 39 -6.32 -7.39 22.38
CA ALA A 39 -6.37 -7.42 20.92
C ALA A 39 -6.93 -6.10 20.34
N VAL A 40 -7.98 -5.55 20.98
CA VAL A 40 -8.56 -4.25 20.62
C VAL A 40 -7.53 -3.13 20.76
N GLU A 41 -6.69 -3.15 21.80
CA GLU A 41 -5.67 -2.14 22.00
C GLU A 41 -4.59 -2.16 20.92
N VAL A 42 -4.17 -3.33 20.44
CA VAL A 42 -3.24 -3.44 19.30
C VAL A 42 -3.83 -2.79 18.05
N VAL A 43 -5.11 -3.04 17.74
CA VAL A 43 -5.79 -2.41 16.60
C VAL A 43 -5.93 -0.90 16.78
N ARG A 44 -6.21 -0.44 18.00
CA ARG A 44 -6.28 1.01 18.30
C ARG A 44 -4.95 1.70 17.99
N GLN A 45 -3.84 1.14 18.45
CA GLN A 45 -2.51 1.71 18.21
C GLN A 45 -2.15 1.73 16.73
N TYR A 46 -2.50 0.67 16.00
CA TYR A 46 -2.33 0.60 14.56
C TYR A 46 -3.11 1.72 13.83
N LEU A 47 -4.41 1.89 14.14
CA LEU A 47 -5.25 2.93 13.56
C LEU A 47 -4.81 4.35 13.94
N GLU A 48 -4.23 4.54 15.12
CA GLU A 48 -3.66 5.83 15.53
C GLU A 48 -2.45 6.21 14.65
N GLY A 49 -1.64 5.21 14.27
CA GLY A 49 -0.56 5.39 13.30
C GLY A 49 -1.08 5.85 11.94
N MET A 50 -2.17 5.25 11.46
CA MET A 50 -2.78 5.55 10.16
C MET A 50 -3.29 6.98 10.02
N LYS A 51 -3.55 7.70 11.12
CA LYS A 51 -3.95 9.12 11.06
C LYS A 51 -2.91 10.00 10.37
N ASN A 52 -1.65 9.55 10.33
CA ASN A 52 -0.55 10.26 9.72
C ASN A 52 -0.20 9.72 8.31
N ASP A 53 -0.98 8.77 7.78
CA ASP A 53 -0.71 8.16 6.48
C ASP A 53 -0.95 9.12 5.30
N PHE A 54 -0.30 8.84 4.17
CA PHE A 54 -0.42 9.64 2.95
C PHE A 54 -1.85 9.82 2.47
N GLY A 55 -2.23 11.07 2.23
CA GLY A 55 -3.56 11.41 1.78
C GLY A 55 -4.66 11.26 2.84
N VAL A 56 -4.40 10.87 4.09
CA VAL A 56 -5.43 10.93 5.14
C VAL A 56 -5.56 12.37 5.64
N ILE A 57 -6.75 12.96 5.49
CA ILE A 57 -7.11 14.28 6.04
C ILE A 57 -7.55 14.13 7.50
N SER A 58 -8.40 13.15 7.77
CA SER A 58 -8.86 12.84 9.13
C SER A 58 -9.26 11.38 9.24
N LEU A 59 -9.00 10.78 10.40
CA LEU A 59 -9.50 9.45 10.75
C LEU A 59 -10.05 9.48 12.18
N GLU A 60 -11.32 9.11 12.31
CA GLU A 60 -12.04 8.99 13.57
C GLU A 60 -12.47 7.53 13.76
N VAL A 61 -12.13 6.95 14.90
CA VAL A 61 -12.53 5.59 15.26
C VAL A 61 -13.85 5.64 16.03
N ASN A 62 -14.95 5.30 15.37
CA ASN A 62 -16.29 5.30 15.97
C ASN A 62 -16.44 4.16 16.98
N SER A 63 -15.95 2.97 16.63
CA SER A 63 -15.99 1.81 17.53
C SER A 63 -14.91 0.79 17.20
N LEU A 64 -14.48 0.07 18.24
CA LEU A 64 -13.61 -1.09 18.16
C LEU A 64 -14.14 -2.18 19.07
N GLN A 65 -14.30 -3.39 18.55
CA GLN A 65 -14.79 -4.51 19.33
C GLN A 65 -14.15 -5.82 18.91
N ALA A 66 -13.76 -6.63 19.88
CA ALA A 66 -13.45 -8.04 19.61
C ALA A 66 -14.74 -8.78 19.26
N VAL A 67 -14.72 -9.56 18.19
CA VAL A 67 -15.88 -10.33 17.73
C VAL A 67 -15.66 -11.83 17.84
N GLN A 68 -16.73 -12.53 18.17
CA GLN A 68 -16.74 -13.99 18.26
C GLN A 68 -17.48 -14.55 17.06
N ASN A 69 -16.72 -14.90 16.02
CA ASN A 69 -17.25 -15.53 14.82
C ASN A 69 -16.65 -16.92 14.63
N GLN A 70 -17.29 -17.92 15.24
CA GLN A 70 -16.80 -19.30 15.25
C GLN A 70 -16.62 -19.87 13.84
N GLN A 71 -17.59 -19.62 12.95
CA GLN A 71 -17.47 -20.08 11.56
C GLN A 71 -16.24 -19.50 10.87
N HIS A 72 -15.96 -18.21 11.08
CA HIS A 72 -14.80 -17.58 10.48
C HIS A 72 -13.48 -18.06 11.08
N ILE A 73 -13.41 -18.24 12.39
CA ILE A 73 -12.24 -18.81 13.06
C ILE A 73 -11.94 -20.22 12.51
N GLN A 74 -12.96 -21.06 12.31
CA GLN A 74 -12.76 -22.37 11.69
C GLN A 74 -12.25 -22.27 10.24
N THR A 75 -12.77 -21.31 9.46
CA THR A 75 -12.25 -21.04 8.11
C THR A 75 -10.77 -20.66 8.15
N ILE A 76 -10.36 -19.77 9.05
CA ILE A 76 -8.94 -19.40 9.23
C ILE A 76 -8.10 -20.62 9.61
N LEU A 77 -8.53 -21.39 10.63
CA LEU A 77 -7.80 -22.54 11.14
C LEU A 77 -7.65 -23.67 10.10
N SER A 78 -8.58 -23.76 9.15
CA SER A 78 -8.48 -24.71 8.03
C SER A 78 -7.47 -24.31 6.95
N GLY A 79 -6.95 -23.07 6.99
CA GLY A 79 -5.98 -22.56 6.02
C GLY A 79 -4.56 -23.11 6.24
N GLU A 80 -3.82 -23.29 5.15
CA GLU A 80 -2.46 -23.86 5.17
C GLU A 80 -1.49 -23.08 6.08
N ALA A 81 -1.54 -21.75 6.03
CA ALA A 81 -0.71 -20.88 6.88
C ALA A 81 -1.00 -21.07 8.38
N ALA A 82 -2.29 -21.20 8.76
CA ALA A 82 -2.68 -21.41 10.14
C ALA A 82 -2.22 -22.80 10.66
N VAL A 83 -2.31 -23.83 9.81
CA VAL A 83 -1.81 -25.17 10.10
C VAL A 83 -0.28 -25.15 10.29
N MET A 84 0.46 -24.50 9.39
CA MET A 84 1.92 -24.38 9.48
C MET A 84 2.37 -23.66 10.75
N MET A 85 1.63 -22.62 11.17
CA MET A 85 1.92 -21.85 12.38
C MET A 85 1.45 -22.53 13.68
N GLY A 86 0.74 -23.66 13.60
CA GLY A 86 0.17 -24.31 14.78
C GLY A 86 -0.81 -23.41 15.53
N LEU A 87 -1.63 -22.66 14.77
CA LEU A 87 -2.68 -21.82 15.34
C LEU A 87 -3.82 -22.67 15.91
N THR A 88 -4.41 -22.15 16.98
CA THR A 88 -5.57 -22.70 17.69
C THR A 88 -6.54 -21.54 17.96
N GLU A 89 -7.78 -21.85 18.37
CA GLU A 89 -8.80 -20.81 18.61
C GLU A 89 -8.33 -19.72 19.60
N GLU A 90 -7.62 -20.11 20.66
CA GLU A 90 -7.12 -19.17 21.67
C GLU A 90 -5.93 -18.31 21.22
N LYS A 91 -5.38 -18.62 20.04
CA LYS A 91 -4.28 -17.89 19.40
C LYS A 91 -4.75 -16.97 18.28
N ILE A 92 -6.07 -16.88 18.04
CA ILE A 92 -6.67 -16.01 17.03
C ILE A 92 -7.63 -15.06 17.72
N ALA A 93 -7.54 -13.77 17.41
CA ALA A 93 -8.54 -12.77 17.78
C ALA A 93 -9.06 -12.07 16.53
N LEU A 94 -10.35 -11.80 16.51
CA LEU A 94 -10.99 -10.99 15.47
C LEU A 94 -11.41 -9.68 16.10
N VAL A 95 -11.08 -8.56 15.46
CA VAL A 95 -11.46 -7.23 15.92
C VAL A 95 -12.08 -6.47 14.77
N ASP A 96 -13.27 -5.95 15.00
CA ASP A 96 -13.98 -5.09 14.04
C ASP A 96 -13.74 -3.63 14.41
N ALA A 97 -13.41 -2.82 13.41
CA ALA A 97 -13.32 -1.38 13.52
C ALA A 97 -14.36 -0.71 12.62
N TYR A 98 -15.02 0.30 13.16
CA TYR A 98 -15.86 1.21 12.39
C TYR A 98 -15.27 2.62 12.50
N LEU A 99 -15.03 3.26 11.37
CA LEU A 99 -14.30 4.52 11.30
C LEU A 99 -14.88 5.49 10.28
N ASN A 100 -14.75 6.78 10.56
CA ASN A 100 -14.92 7.83 9.57
C ASN A 100 -13.54 8.19 9.06
N VAL A 101 -13.33 8.15 7.75
CA VAL A 101 -12.05 8.53 7.15
C VAL A 101 -12.31 9.52 6.03
N GLN A 102 -11.53 10.59 6.02
CA GLN A 102 -11.46 11.53 4.92
C GLN A 102 -10.10 11.43 4.28
N TYR A 103 -10.08 11.18 2.98
CA TYR A 103 -8.88 11.18 2.16
C TYR A 103 -8.85 12.41 1.27
N ASP A 104 -7.64 12.89 1.02
CA ASP A 104 -7.32 13.86 -0.02
C ASP A 104 -7.29 13.14 -1.37
N GLY A 105 -8.41 13.24 -2.09
CA GLY A 105 -8.58 12.61 -3.40
C GLY A 105 -7.58 13.09 -4.47
N THR A 106 -6.87 14.19 -4.22
CA THR A 106 -5.78 14.65 -5.11
C THR A 106 -4.48 13.88 -4.87
N LYS A 107 -4.32 13.27 -3.69
CA LYS A 107 -3.11 12.54 -3.27
C LYS A 107 -3.26 11.04 -3.39
N VAL A 108 -4.44 10.50 -3.06
CA VAL A 108 -4.70 9.06 -3.05
C VAL A 108 -6.04 8.73 -3.71
N PRO A 109 -6.14 7.63 -4.46
CA PRO A 109 -7.38 7.25 -5.15
C PRO A 109 -8.40 6.58 -4.20
N TYR A 110 -8.34 6.87 -2.90
CA TYR A 110 -9.20 6.26 -1.90
C TYR A 110 -10.44 7.09 -1.64
N ASN A 111 -11.58 6.40 -1.51
CA ASN A 111 -12.84 7.06 -1.20
C ASN A 111 -12.88 7.44 0.28
N SER A 112 -13.17 8.70 0.55
CA SER A 112 -13.63 9.16 1.87
C SER A 112 -14.95 8.47 2.20
N GLY A 113 -15.21 8.22 3.48
CA GLY A 113 -16.45 7.59 3.89
C GLY A 113 -16.71 7.68 5.38
N GLU A 114 -17.99 7.73 5.72
CA GLU A 114 -18.48 7.58 7.08
C GLU A 114 -18.72 6.11 7.38
N ASN A 115 -18.47 5.72 8.64
CA ASN A 115 -18.75 4.41 9.19
C ASN A 115 -18.22 3.23 8.35
N GLN A 116 -17.02 3.41 7.77
CA GLN A 116 -16.29 2.38 7.05
C GLN A 116 -15.96 1.23 8.00
N TYR A 117 -16.20 0.00 7.55
CA TYR A 117 -15.90 -1.21 8.29
C TYR A 117 -14.54 -1.77 7.88
N ILE A 118 -13.70 -2.10 8.86
CA ILE A 118 -12.46 -2.85 8.67
C ILE A 118 -12.42 -3.99 9.68
N GLY A 119 -12.30 -5.22 9.19
CA GLY A 119 -12.05 -6.40 10.03
C GLY A 119 -10.55 -6.65 10.16
N PHE A 120 -10.12 -6.97 11.38
CA PHE A 120 -8.73 -7.33 11.71
C PHE A 120 -8.67 -8.76 12.20
N THR A 121 -7.72 -9.52 11.66
CA THR A 121 -7.38 -10.85 12.16
C THR A 121 -6.04 -10.76 12.85
N LEU A 122 -6.02 -11.02 14.16
CA LEU A 122 -4.83 -11.02 14.98
C LEU A 122 -4.44 -12.45 15.36
N VAL A 123 -3.14 -12.69 15.44
CA VAL A 123 -2.56 -13.96 15.84
C VAL A 123 -1.54 -13.75 16.95
N ARG A 124 -1.27 -14.80 17.73
CA ARG A 124 -0.17 -14.82 18.71
C ARG A 124 0.42 -16.22 18.82
N GLU A 125 1.68 -16.30 19.17
CA GLU A 125 2.38 -17.58 19.32
C GLU A 125 1.79 -18.41 20.48
N ASN A 126 1.56 -17.74 21.62
CA ASN A 126 1.03 -18.29 22.85
C ASN A 126 0.46 -17.16 23.74
N LYS A 127 -0.11 -17.51 24.91
CA LYS A 127 -0.79 -16.54 25.80
C LYS A 127 0.13 -15.51 26.46
N GLU A 128 1.44 -15.76 26.52
CA GLU A 128 2.41 -14.85 27.12
C GLU A 128 2.95 -13.81 26.12
N LYS A 129 2.68 -14.02 24.83
CA LYS A 129 3.12 -13.15 23.74
C LYS A 129 2.03 -12.14 23.34
N PRO A 130 2.43 -10.93 22.89
CA PRO A 130 1.48 -9.93 22.43
C PRO A 130 0.73 -10.40 21.17
N TRP A 131 -0.42 -9.78 20.92
CA TRP A 131 -1.16 -9.95 19.67
C TRP A 131 -0.45 -9.26 18.51
N ILE A 132 -0.56 -9.85 17.32
CA ILE A 132 0.03 -9.35 16.07
C ILE A 132 -1.08 -9.29 15.02
N ILE A 133 -1.19 -8.19 14.30
CA ILE A 133 -2.14 -8.08 13.17
C ILE A 133 -1.60 -8.91 12.00
N ALA A 134 -2.27 -10.00 11.67
CA ALA A 134 -1.92 -10.86 10.53
C ALA A 134 -2.64 -10.44 9.23
N ASN A 135 -3.79 -9.79 9.35
CA ASN A 135 -4.56 -9.31 8.20
C ASN A 135 -5.51 -8.16 8.63
N SER A 136 -5.84 -7.28 7.69
CA SER A 136 -6.85 -6.23 7.84
C SER A 136 -7.51 -5.92 6.49
N GLY A 137 -8.83 -5.70 6.46
CA GLY A 137 -9.52 -5.28 5.24
C GLY A 137 -11.05 -5.37 5.29
N GLN A 138 -11.68 -5.06 4.16
CA GLN A 138 -13.13 -5.26 3.97
C GLN A 138 -13.40 -6.74 3.72
N GLY A 139 -13.65 -7.46 4.81
CA GLY A 139 -13.99 -8.87 4.77
C GLY A 139 -13.15 -9.70 5.72
N MET A 140 -13.70 -10.85 6.05
CA MET A 140 -13.11 -11.84 6.92
C MET A 140 -12.12 -12.69 6.09
N GLY A 141 -10.97 -12.10 5.75
CA GLY A 141 -9.89 -12.75 5.01
C GLY A 141 -9.12 -13.78 5.85
N GLY A 142 -8.44 -14.72 5.18
CA GLY A 142 -7.59 -15.72 5.83
C GLY A 142 -6.38 -15.12 6.56
N VAL A 143 -5.58 -15.97 7.20
CA VAL A 143 -4.35 -15.56 7.88
C VAL A 143 -3.15 -15.78 6.96
N ALA A 144 -2.32 -14.75 6.79
CA ALA A 144 -1.00 -14.89 6.15
C ALA A 144 0.00 -15.57 7.10
N LEU A 145 1.07 -16.16 6.57
CA LEU A 145 2.17 -16.65 7.40
C LEU A 145 2.80 -15.48 8.17
N VAL A 146 2.90 -15.62 9.50
CA VAL A 146 3.53 -14.67 10.41
C VAL A 146 4.72 -15.37 11.06
N ASP A 147 5.89 -14.74 11.02
CA ASP A 147 7.05 -15.17 11.80
C ASP A 147 6.89 -14.65 13.23
N PHE A 148 6.62 -15.52 14.21
CA PHE A 148 6.42 -15.08 15.60
C PHE A 148 7.69 -14.60 16.31
N GLU A 149 8.86 -15.02 15.84
CA GLU A 149 10.13 -14.51 16.38
C GLU A 149 10.42 -13.11 15.85
N ASN A 150 9.89 -12.78 14.67
CA ASN A 150 9.98 -11.47 14.05
C ASN A 150 8.66 -11.06 13.38
N PRO A 151 7.60 -10.74 14.17
CA PRO A 151 6.23 -10.62 13.66
C PRO A 151 5.97 -9.36 12.84
N TYR A 152 6.93 -8.46 12.89
CA TYR A 152 7.02 -7.26 12.09
C TYR A 152 8.43 -7.20 11.51
N PRO A 153 8.79 -8.12 10.60
CA PRO A 153 10.16 -8.26 10.14
C PRO A 153 10.61 -7.06 9.30
N GLU A 154 9.68 -6.18 8.96
CA GLU A 154 9.88 -5.11 8.01
C GLU A 154 9.97 -3.75 8.69
N LYS A 155 11.20 -3.33 9.03
CA LYS A 155 11.45 -1.90 9.11
C LYS A 155 11.47 -1.34 7.70
N SER A 156 10.70 -0.27 7.55
CA SER A 156 10.62 0.53 6.34
C SER A 156 11.41 1.81 6.55
N ALA A 157 12.20 2.19 5.56
CA ALA A 157 12.79 3.51 5.49
C ALA A 157 12.41 4.20 4.20
N GLU A 158 12.49 5.52 4.24
CA GLU A 158 12.22 6.41 3.12
C GLU A 158 13.49 7.17 2.82
N LEU A 159 13.90 7.17 1.57
CA LEU A 159 15.00 7.98 1.06
C LEU A 159 14.46 8.96 0.04
N TYR A 160 14.43 10.24 0.38
CA TYR A 160 14.11 11.31 -0.54
C TYR A 160 15.38 11.81 -1.21
N VAL A 161 15.37 11.86 -2.54
CA VAL A 161 16.47 12.34 -3.39
C VAL A 161 16.01 13.62 -4.07
N TRP A 162 16.75 14.71 -3.89
CA TRP A 162 16.31 16.03 -4.33
C TRP A 162 17.46 16.96 -4.72
N LYS A 163 17.18 17.93 -5.60
CA LYS A 163 18.02 19.11 -5.90
C LYS A 163 17.17 20.34 -5.65
N ASN A 164 17.67 21.34 -4.93
CA ASN A 164 16.96 22.60 -4.71
C ASN A 164 17.95 23.76 -4.64
N LYS A 165 18.27 24.32 -5.81
CA LYS A 165 19.27 25.38 -5.97
C LYS A 165 18.90 26.66 -5.20
N GLU A 166 17.62 26.98 -5.12
CA GLU A 166 17.14 28.17 -4.39
C GLU A 166 17.44 28.04 -2.88
N LEU A 167 17.30 26.83 -2.34
CA LEU A 167 17.57 26.53 -0.95
C LEU A 167 19.06 26.36 -0.63
N THR A 168 19.80 25.63 -1.47
CA THR A 168 21.18 25.20 -1.16
C THR A 168 22.24 26.11 -1.78
N SER A 169 21.83 27.01 -2.69
CA SER A 169 22.73 27.84 -3.51
C SER A 169 23.71 27.02 -4.39
N ASN A 170 23.43 25.74 -4.62
CA ASN A 170 24.24 24.84 -5.45
C ASN A 170 23.37 23.80 -6.17
N ASP A 171 23.95 23.04 -7.11
CA ASP A 171 23.24 22.02 -7.88
C ASP A 171 23.56 20.60 -7.38
N HIS A 172 23.98 20.44 -6.12
CA HIS A 172 24.28 19.12 -5.55
C HIS A 172 22.98 18.32 -5.34
N THR A 173 23.12 16.99 -5.42
CA THR A 173 22.08 16.06 -5.00
C THR A 173 22.10 15.94 -3.48
N TYR A 174 20.95 16.11 -2.86
CA TYR A 174 20.73 15.91 -1.44
C TYR A 174 19.82 14.72 -1.19
N PHE A 175 19.99 14.14 -0.01
CA PHE A 175 19.34 12.94 0.45
C PHE A 175 18.76 13.18 1.84
N THR A 176 17.49 12.84 2.05
CA THR A 176 16.86 12.89 3.36
C THR A 176 16.30 11.51 3.68
N VAL A 177 16.81 10.89 4.76
CA VAL A 177 16.37 9.57 5.21
C VAL A 177 15.42 9.71 6.38
N PHE A 178 14.34 8.93 6.34
CA PHE A 178 13.45 8.74 7.47
C PHE A 178 13.29 7.27 7.76
N ASP A 179 13.53 6.92 9.03
CA ASP A 179 13.40 5.59 9.59
C ASP A 179 12.33 5.64 10.67
N ASN A 180 11.07 5.57 10.24
CA ASN A 180 9.95 5.61 11.19
C ASN A 180 10.03 4.40 12.14
N ASP A 181 9.68 4.62 13.41
CA ASP A 181 9.53 3.54 14.39
C ASP A 181 8.36 2.59 14.04
N THR A 182 7.49 3.02 13.12
CA THR A 182 6.38 2.25 12.58
C THR A 182 6.78 1.59 11.26
N ASN A 183 6.30 0.37 11.01
CA ASN A 183 6.55 -0.36 9.75
C ASN A 183 5.93 0.30 8.50
N GLY A 184 5.22 1.42 8.65
CA GLY A 184 4.58 2.17 7.57
C GLY A 184 5.48 3.25 6.96
N LEU A 185 5.40 3.39 5.64
CA LEU A 185 5.94 4.52 4.89
C LEU A 185 5.00 5.73 5.06
N ASN A 186 5.48 6.81 5.69
CA ASN A 186 4.83 8.11 5.68
C ASN A 186 5.10 8.83 4.36
N LYS A 187 4.28 8.55 3.34
CA LYS A 187 4.43 9.23 2.03
C LYS A 187 3.99 10.72 2.07
N ASN A 188 3.57 11.24 3.22
CA ASN A 188 2.93 12.56 3.45
C ASN A 188 3.88 13.60 4.04
N ARG A 189 5.19 13.37 3.97
CA ARG A 189 6.14 14.29 4.55
C ARG A 189 6.01 15.68 3.94
N PRO A 190 5.86 16.73 4.77
CA PRO A 190 5.86 18.08 4.25
C PRO A 190 7.23 18.39 3.65
N GLU A 191 7.25 19.23 2.61
CA GLU A 191 8.50 19.67 1.99
C GLU A 191 9.46 20.29 3.00
N SER A 192 8.96 20.94 4.05
CA SER A 192 9.79 21.50 5.12
C SER A 192 10.57 20.43 5.92
N GLU A 193 10.05 19.20 6.02
CA GLU A 193 10.79 18.08 6.61
C GLU A 193 11.78 17.49 5.61
N ILE A 194 11.36 17.31 4.35
CA ILE A 194 12.20 16.73 3.30
C ILE A 194 13.41 17.63 3.01
N TYR A 195 13.17 18.93 2.87
CA TYR A 195 14.18 19.96 2.60
C TYR A 195 14.85 20.50 3.87
N ASN A 196 14.75 19.80 5.00
CA ASN A 196 15.45 20.19 6.20
C ASN A 196 16.96 19.95 6.05
N LEU A 197 17.73 21.03 5.87
CA LEU A 197 19.18 20.99 5.70
C LEU A 197 19.93 20.39 6.91
N ASP A 198 19.35 20.44 8.11
CA ASP A 198 19.96 19.84 9.30
C ASP A 198 19.84 18.31 9.29
N ALA A 199 18.85 17.77 8.56
CA ALA A 199 18.57 16.34 8.44
C ALA A 199 19.05 15.73 7.11
N ALA A 200 19.28 16.57 6.10
CA ALA A 200 19.72 16.17 4.78
C ALA A 200 21.24 15.99 4.69
N SER A 201 21.68 15.22 3.70
CA SER A 201 23.09 15.03 3.37
C SER A 201 23.29 15.01 1.87
N ASP A 202 24.40 15.54 1.37
CA ASP A 202 24.84 15.39 -0.02
C ASP A 202 25.84 14.23 -0.21
N SER A 203 26.04 13.41 0.84
CA SER A 203 26.98 12.30 0.84
C SER A 203 26.26 10.94 0.80
N ILE A 204 26.36 10.24 -0.32
CA ILE A 204 25.79 8.89 -0.47
C ILE A 204 26.40 7.88 0.52
N ASP A 205 27.68 8.05 0.87
CA ASP A 205 28.34 7.20 1.87
C ASP A 205 27.73 7.38 3.27
N PHE A 206 27.40 8.62 3.63
CA PHE A 206 26.69 8.90 4.88
C PHE A 206 25.29 8.27 4.89
N ILE A 207 24.59 8.30 3.75
CA ILE A 207 23.29 7.64 3.60
C ILE A 207 23.41 6.13 3.75
N ASN A 208 24.39 5.50 3.11
CA ASN A 208 24.66 4.08 3.26
C ASN A 208 24.94 3.70 4.72
N LEU A 209 25.76 4.50 5.42
CA LEU A 209 26.03 4.28 6.84
C LEU A 209 24.77 4.40 7.70
N ARG A 210 23.91 5.39 7.41
CA ARG A 210 22.64 5.59 8.12
C ARG A 210 21.69 4.43 7.89
N LEU A 211 21.50 4.01 6.64
CA LEU A 211 20.64 2.89 6.27
C LEU A 211 21.14 1.56 6.87
N ALA A 212 22.45 1.33 6.89
CA ALA A 212 23.05 0.17 7.55
C ALA A 212 22.88 0.18 9.08
N GLY A 213 22.66 1.36 9.67
CA GLY A 213 22.36 1.54 11.09
C GLY A 213 20.90 1.22 11.46
N ILE A 214 20.00 1.05 10.49
CA ILE A 214 18.59 0.73 10.74
C ILE A 214 18.48 -0.79 10.97
N PRO A 215 18.19 -1.24 12.20
CA PRO A 215 18.09 -2.67 12.48
C PRO A 215 16.89 -3.27 11.75
N ASN A 216 17.10 -4.39 11.05
CA ASN A 216 16.06 -5.14 10.33
C ASN A 216 15.34 -4.33 9.23
N LEU A 217 16.06 -3.44 8.54
CA LEU A 217 15.56 -2.77 7.34
C LEU A 217 15.30 -3.80 6.23
N THR A 218 14.04 -3.95 5.81
CA THR A 218 13.68 -4.86 4.69
C THR A 218 13.02 -4.12 3.53
N CYS A 219 12.53 -2.90 3.76
CA CYS A 219 11.92 -2.07 2.73
C CYS A 219 12.57 -0.69 2.72
N LEU A 220 13.03 -0.26 1.55
CA LEU A 220 13.50 1.11 1.32
C LEU A 220 12.74 1.69 0.15
N ALA A 221 11.83 2.62 0.43
CA ALA A 221 11.19 3.40 -0.61
C ALA A 221 12.09 4.59 -0.98
N VAL A 222 12.33 4.78 -2.28
CA VAL A 222 13.20 5.87 -2.78
C VAL A 222 12.36 6.83 -3.60
N TYR A 223 12.26 8.06 -3.11
CA TYR A 223 11.43 9.11 -3.68
C TYR A 223 12.30 10.10 -4.43
N GLN A 224 12.02 10.32 -5.72
CA GLN A 224 12.60 11.43 -6.45
C GLN A 224 11.71 12.65 -6.27
N MET A 225 12.24 13.71 -5.67
CA MET A 225 11.55 15.00 -5.65
C MET A 225 11.78 15.70 -6.97
N ASN A 226 10.69 16.17 -7.58
CA ASN A 226 10.66 16.86 -8.86
C ASN A 226 11.29 16.06 -10.02
N THR A 227 10.45 15.49 -10.88
CA THR A 227 10.87 14.56 -11.94
C THR A 227 11.80 15.19 -12.99
N THR A 228 11.88 16.52 -13.06
CA THR A 228 12.79 17.23 -13.97
C THR A 228 14.23 17.30 -13.48
N ASP A 229 14.48 17.05 -12.20
CA ASP A 229 15.79 17.31 -11.59
C ASP A 229 16.76 16.14 -11.72
N PHE A 230 16.24 14.96 -12.08
CA PHE A 230 17.04 13.76 -12.33
C PHE A 230 16.53 13.01 -13.55
N THR A 231 17.46 12.62 -14.40
CA THR A 231 17.24 11.64 -15.46
C THR A 231 17.08 10.24 -14.87
N LYS A 232 16.54 9.31 -15.67
CA LYS A 232 16.43 7.91 -15.27
C LYS A 232 17.80 7.28 -15.04
N GLU A 233 18.79 7.66 -15.85
CA GLU A 233 20.18 7.23 -15.72
C GLU A 233 20.80 7.75 -14.42
N GLU A 234 20.62 9.03 -14.08
CA GLU A 234 21.10 9.58 -12.80
C GLU A 234 20.47 8.86 -11.60
N MET A 235 19.17 8.58 -11.64
CA MET A 235 18.51 7.81 -10.57
C MET A 235 19.00 6.37 -10.52
N ALA A 236 19.21 5.71 -11.65
CA ALA A 236 19.77 4.37 -11.70
C ALA A 236 21.19 4.32 -11.13
N ASP A 237 22.02 5.32 -11.41
CA ASP A 237 23.36 5.46 -10.85
C ASP A 237 23.29 5.65 -9.33
N ILE A 238 22.46 6.57 -8.84
CA ILE A 238 22.24 6.79 -7.40
C ILE A 238 21.82 5.48 -6.70
N LEU A 239 20.84 4.77 -7.26
CA LEU A 239 20.38 3.49 -6.73
C LEU A 239 21.49 2.42 -6.77
N GLY A 240 22.36 2.45 -7.78
CA GLY A 240 23.52 1.56 -7.89
C GLY A 240 24.59 1.79 -6.83
N TYR A 241 24.66 3.00 -6.27
CA TYR A 241 25.56 3.35 -5.16
C TYR A 241 24.98 3.05 -3.77
N LEU A 242 23.70 2.72 -3.66
CA LEU A 242 23.10 2.33 -2.38
C LEU A 242 23.58 0.93 -1.98
N VAL A 243 24.29 0.86 -0.86
CA VAL A 243 24.78 -0.38 -0.26
C VAL A 243 23.88 -0.72 0.91
N LEU A 244 23.04 -1.72 0.71
CA LEU A 244 22.11 -2.20 1.74
C LEU A 244 22.56 -3.58 2.21
N ASN A 245 22.52 -3.79 3.52
CA ASN A 245 23.03 -5.01 4.16
C ASN A 245 22.09 -6.18 3.80
N ALA A 246 22.49 -6.98 2.80
CA ALA A 246 21.65 -7.97 2.13
C ALA A 246 21.33 -9.24 2.94
N ASP A 247 21.75 -9.30 4.21
CA ASP A 247 21.52 -10.46 5.08
C ASP A 247 20.04 -10.62 5.48
N HIS A 248 19.20 -9.59 5.28
CA HIS A 248 17.76 -9.65 5.53
C HIS A 248 16.96 -9.14 4.33
N HIS A 249 16.10 -10.03 3.81
CA HIS A 249 14.93 -9.86 2.94
C HIS A 249 14.87 -8.69 1.93
N ARG A 250 14.71 -9.09 0.66
CA ARG A 250 14.07 -8.40 -0.49
C ARG A 250 13.77 -6.90 -0.31
N ILE A 251 14.77 -6.08 -0.59
CA ILE A 251 14.60 -4.63 -0.70
C ILE A 251 13.83 -4.32 -1.98
N THR A 252 12.64 -3.77 -1.82
CA THR A 252 11.83 -3.29 -2.94
C THR A 252 12.13 -1.81 -3.15
N LEU A 253 12.95 -1.51 -4.17
CA LEU A 253 13.16 -0.15 -4.64
C LEU A 253 11.97 0.26 -5.52
N GLY A 254 11.12 1.14 -5.00
CA GLY A 254 10.06 1.78 -5.77
C GLY A 254 10.39 3.24 -5.99
N LEU A 255 10.58 3.66 -7.25
CA LEU A 255 10.57 5.08 -7.63
C LEU A 255 9.12 5.54 -7.57
N TRP A 256 8.81 6.44 -6.64
CA TRP A 256 7.48 7.02 -6.50
C TRP A 256 7.49 8.45 -7.05
N GLU A 257 6.70 8.66 -8.09
CA GLU A 257 6.51 9.97 -8.72
C GLU A 257 5.27 10.62 -8.07
N PRO A 258 5.39 11.84 -7.48
CA PRO A 258 4.29 12.50 -6.79
C PRO A 258 3.11 12.90 -7.69
N ASP A 259 3.25 12.80 -9.01
CA ASP A 259 2.14 13.02 -9.95
C ASP A 259 1.40 11.69 -10.18
N GLY A 260 0.29 11.53 -9.47
CA GLY A 260 -0.63 10.38 -9.53
C GLY A 260 -1.38 10.18 -10.86
N LEU A 261 -0.73 10.34 -12.01
CA LEU A 261 -1.26 9.96 -13.33
C LEU A 261 -0.57 8.68 -13.83
N ASN A 262 -1.02 7.53 -13.33
CA ASN A 262 -0.80 6.18 -13.88
C ASN A 262 0.65 5.84 -14.29
N SER A 263 1.51 5.61 -13.28
CA SER A 263 2.97 5.41 -13.39
C SER A 263 3.46 4.18 -14.16
N VAL A 264 2.58 3.36 -14.77
CA VAL A 264 3.01 2.31 -15.72
C VAL A 264 2.80 2.73 -17.18
N ASN A 265 1.78 3.55 -17.49
CA ASN A 265 1.51 3.99 -18.86
C ASN A 265 2.01 5.41 -19.15
N GLY A 266 2.01 6.32 -18.15
CA GLY A 266 2.37 7.72 -18.34
C GLY A 266 3.77 7.93 -18.95
N SER A 267 4.78 7.21 -18.43
CA SER A 267 6.16 7.32 -18.93
C SER A 267 6.32 6.77 -20.37
N HIS A 268 5.58 5.72 -20.74
CA HIS A 268 5.57 5.18 -22.10
C HIS A 268 4.88 6.13 -23.08
N ILE A 269 3.77 6.74 -22.67
CA ILE A 269 3.04 7.73 -23.47
C ILE A 269 3.91 8.95 -23.72
N ILE A 270 4.49 9.53 -22.67
CA ILE A 270 5.34 10.74 -22.79
C ILE A 270 6.55 10.50 -23.67
N ASN A 271 7.25 9.37 -23.51
CA ASN A 271 8.37 9.03 -24.39
C ASN A 271 7.94 8.91 -25.87
N SER A 272 6.72 8.44 -26.13
CA SER A 272 6.20 8.35 -27.50
C SER A 272 5.79 9.71 -28.07
N LEU A 273 5.21 10.59 -27.24
CA LEU A 273 4.89 11.96 -27.62
C LEU A 273 6.15 12.80 -27.87
N GLN A 274 7.19 12.64 -27.05
CA GLN A 274 8.48 13.30 -27.27
C GLN A 274 9.13 12.90 -28.60
N ARG A 275 9.05 11.61 -28.99
CA ARG A 275 9.49 11.17 -30.33
C ARG A 275 8.69 11.79 -31.47
N LYS A 276 7.48 12.28 -31.20
CA LYS A 276 6.62 13.03 -32.13
C LYS A 276 6.85 14.55 -32.06
N GLY A 277 7.81 15.02 -31.26
CA GLY A 277 8.18 16.43 -31.15
C GLY A 277 7.40 17.22 -30.10
N PHE A 278 6.69 16.55 -29.18
CA PHE A 278 6.04 17.19 -28.04
C PHE A 278 7.00 17.40 -26.88
N ASN A 279 7.16 18.63 -26.41
CA ASN A 279 8.06 18.95 -25.29
C ASN A 279 7.33 19.23 -23.96
N GLY A 280 5.99 19.10 -23.95
CA GLY A 280 5.15 19.34 -22.78
C GLY A 280 5.07 18.15 -21.82
N LYS A 281 4.26 18.33 -20.77
CA LYS A 281 3.86 17.32 -19.80
C LYS A 281 2.57 16.65 -20.23
N LEU A 282 2.26 15.48 -19.63
CA LEU A 282 0.99 14.79 -19.90
C LEU A 282 -0.22 15.66 -19.52
N LYS A 283 -0.06 16.47 -18.48
CA LYS A 283 -1.04 17.46 -18.03
C LYS A 283 -1.38 18.49 -19.11
N ASP A 284 -0.46 18.84 -20.00
CA ASP A 284 -0.74 19.83 -21.04
C ASP A 284 -1.74 19.28 -22.07
N VAL A 285 -1.80 17.94 -22.25
CA VAL A 285 -2.81 17.29 -23.10
C VAL A 285 -4.20 17.37 -22.46
N THR A 286 -4.31 17.17 -21.14
CA THR A 286 -5.58 17.29 -20.43
C THR A 286 -6.04 18.74 -20.35
N ASP A 287 -5.11 19.67 -20.10
CA ASP A 287 -5.40 21.11 -19.99
C ASP A 287 -5.88 21.71 -21.32
N ASP A 288 -5.35 21.21 -22.45
CA ASP A 288 -5.81 21.58 -23.79
C ASP A 288 -7.24 21.04 -24.05
N LEU A 289 -7.52 19.77 -23.75
CA LEU A 289 -8.85 19.17 -23.96
C LEU A 289 -9.97 19.95 -23.24
N ILE A 290 -9.71 20.39 -22.01
CA ILE A 290 -10.68 21.14 -21.19
C ILE A 290 -11.12 22.45 -21.88
N GLN A 291 -10.27 23.03 -22.73
CA GLN A 291 -10.57 24.25 -23.47
C GLN A 291 -11.44 24.02 -24.71
N HIS A 292 -11.80 22.77 -25.01
CA HIS A 292 -12.51 22.36 -26.21
C HIS A 292 -13.90 21.74 -25.95
N PRO A 293 -14.80 22.40 -25.19
CA PRO A 293 -16.14 21.86 -24.93
C PRO A 293 -16.98 21.68 -26.21
N GLU A 294 -16.64 22.35 -27.31
CA GLU A 294 -17.28 22.18 -28.61
C GLU A 294 -17.08 20.77 -29.22
N LEU A 295 -16.17 19.96 -28.67
CA LEU A 295 -16.00 18.57 -29.07
C LEU A 295 -17.12 17.67 -28.56
N ILE A 296 -17.88 18.08 -27.53
CA ILE A 296 -18.94 17.29 -26.95
C ILE A 296 -20.16 17.33 -27.89
N PRO A 297 -20.63 16.19 -28.45
CA PRO A 297 -21.67 16.18 -29.48
C PRO A 297 -23.10 16.25 -28.92
N TYR A 298 -23.25 16.67 -27.66
CA TYR A 298 -24.52 16.74 -26.96
C TYR A 298 -24.78 18.17 -26.51
N ASP A 299 -26.03 18.62 -26.61
CA ASP A 299 -26.44 19.89 -26.06
C ASP A 299 -26.72 19.76 -24.56
N GLY A 300 -26.43 20.82 -23.81
CA GLY A 300 -26.83 20.91 -22.41
C GLY A 300 -28.36 21.03 -22.26
N VAL A 301 -28.88 20.57 -21.13
CA VAL A 301 -30.29 20.60 -20.77
C VAL A 301 -30.52 21.49 -19.55
N LEU A 302 -31.74 22.02 -19.44
CA LEU A 302 -32.16 22.83 -18.27
C LEU A 302 -31.26 24.06 -18.00
N GLY A 303 -30.59 24.58 -19.04
CA GLY A 303 -29.65 25.70 -18.92
C GLY A 303 -28.24 25.29 -18.47
N GLY A 304 -27.95 24.00 -18.35
CA GLY A 304 -26.61 23.45 -18.23
C GLY A 304 -25.76 23.73 -19.48
N THR A 305 -24.45 23.82 -19.30
CA THR A 305 -23.47 23.93 -20.40
C THR A 305 -22.59 22.70 -20.36
N MET A 306 -22.46 22.00 -21.48
CA MET A 306 -21.57 20.83 -21.56
C MET A 306 -20.12 21.24 -21.43
N GLY A 307 -19.36 20.48 -20.63
CA GLY A 307 -17.94 20.71 -20.45
C GLY A 307 -17.20 19.56 -19.78
N PHE A 308 -15.88 19.69 -19.77
CA PHE A 308 -14.95 18.80 -19.07
C PHE A 308 -14.59 19.44 -17.72
N TYR A 309 -15.45 19.26 -16.70
CA TYR A 309 -15.30 19.94 -15.41
C TYR A 309 -14.41 19.22 -14.40
N PHE A 310 -14.10 17.94 -14.63
CA PHE A 310 -13.30 17.09 -13.74
C PHE A 310 -12.05 16.58 -14.47
N PRO A 311 -10.91 17.29 -14.37
CA PRO A 311 -9.64 16.86 -14.97
C PRO A 311 -9.20 15.45 -14.56
N GLU A 312 -9.55 15.02 -13.35
CA GLU A 312 -9.28 13.70 -12.79
C GLU A 312 -9.96 12.55 -13.57
N ASP A 313 -11.08 12.84 -14.24
CA ASP A 313 -11.83 11.89 -15.07
C ASP A 313 -11.45 11.99 -16.57
N ILE A 314 -10.30 12.61 -16.87
CA ILE A 314 -9.66 12.60 -18.18
C ILE A 314 -8.45 11.67 -18.11
N HIS A 315 -8.49 10.59 -18.89
CA HIS A 315 -7.46 9.57 -18.89
C HIS A 315 -6.77 9.49 -20.25
N VAL A 316 -5.51 9.91 -20.32
CA VAL A 316 -4.67 9.69 -21.50
C VAL A 316 -4.28 8.21 -21.55
N LEU A 317 -4.83 7.48 -22.52
CA LEU A 317 -4.70 6.03 -22.62
C LEU A 317 -3.42 5.61 -23.34
N THR A 318 -3.08 6.34 -24.40
CA THR A 318 -1.94 6.08 -25.28
C THR A 318 -1.41 7.41 -25.83
N ASP A 319 -0.38 7.37 -26.67
CA ASP A 319 0.12 8.54 -27.41
C ASP A 319 -0.77 8.96 -28.60
N LYS A 320 -2.05 8.58 -28.53
CA LYS A 320 -3.03 8.71 -29.59
C LYS A 320 -4.47 8.85 -29.06
N TRP A 321 -4.81 8.25 -27.92
CA TRP A 321 -6.18 8.20 -27.42
C TRP A 321 -6.33 8.75 -26.00
N VAL A 322 -7.46 9.40 -25.76
CA VAL A 322 -7.91 9.90 -24.45
C VAL A 322 -9.35 9.44 -24.22
N LEU A 323 -9.65 8.97 -23.01
CA LEU A 323 -11.01 8.78 -22.51
C LEU A 323 -11.34 9.97 -21.61
N ALA A 324 -12.46 10.65 -21.83
CA ALA A 324 -12.84 11.81 -21.04
C ALA A 324 -14.30 11.72 -20.60
N TYR A 325 -14.55 12.05 -19.34
CA TYR A 325 -15.88 12.32 -18.81
C TYR A 325 -16.31 13.76 -19.13
N PHE A 326 -17.58 13.95 -19.49
CA PHE A 326 -18.18 15.26 -19.69
C PHE A 326 -19.56 15.34 -19.01
N GLU A 327 -19.98 16.54 -18.61
CA GLU A 327 -21.31 16.78 -18.06
C GLU A 327 -21.78 18.23 -18.26
N ASP A 328 -23.04 18.50 -17.93
CA ASP A 328 -23.61 19.85 -17.82
C ASP A 328 -24.26 20.17 -16.46
N GLY A 329 -24.08 19.26 -15.48
CA GLY A 329 -24.71 19.27 -14.16
C GLY A 329 -26.06 18.54 -14.08
N HIS A 330 -26.63 18.07 -15.18
CA HIS A 330 -27.88 17.30 -15.23
C HIS A 330 -27.73 15.98 -15.97
N ILE A 331 -27.04 15.99 -17.10
CA ILE A 331 -26.68 14.82 -17.89
C ILE A 331 -25.16 14.74 -18.01
N SER A 332 -24.67 13.52 -18.12
CA SER A 332 -23.24 13.25 -18.22
C SER A 332 -22.98 12.08 -19.15
N GLY A 333 -21.73 11.93 -19.55
CA GLY A 333 -21.33 10.86 -20.45
C GLY A 333 -19.82 10.69 -20.52
N TYR A 334 -19.40 9.80 -21.41
CA TYR A 334 -18.00 9.58 -21.70
C TYR A 334 -17.76 9.65 -23.19
N MET A 335 -16.56 10.08 -23.56
CA MET A 335 -16.12 10.08 -24.95
C MET A 335 -14.69 9.58 -25.08
N LEU A 336 -14.46 8.85 -26.17
CA LEU A 336 -13.13 8.46 -26.62
C LEU A 336 -12.69 9.44 -27.71
N LEU A 337 -11.56 10.10 -27.50
CA LEU A 337 -10.96 11.02 -28.45
C LEU A 337 -9.65 10.46 -29.00
N GLU A 338 -9.39 10.72 -30.27
CA GLU A 338 -8.07 10.65 -30.86
C GLU A 338 -7.43 12.03 -30.85
N TYR A 339 -6.15 12.12 -30.50
CA TYR A 339 -5.39 13.37 -30.57
C TYR A 339 -4.10 13.21 -31.38
N THR A 340 -3.68 14.31 -32.01
CA THR A 340 -2.40 14.42 -32.71
C THR A 340 -1.69 15.68 -32.26
N ILE A 341 -0.37 15.62 -32.10
CA ILE A 341 0.45 16.77 -31.71
C ILE A 341 1.34 17.16 -32.88
N ASN A 342 1.34 18.45 -33.23
CA ASN A 342 2.23 19.04 -34.23
C ASN A 342 2.79 20.37 -33.70
N ASN A 343 4.09 20.44 -33.44
CA ASN A 343 4.77 21.65 -32.93
C ASN A 343 4.02 22.30 -31.74
N ASP A 344 3.75 21.50 -30.70
CA ASP A 344 3.02 21.87 -29.48
C ASP A 344 1.54 22.26 -29.67
N SER A 345 0.98 22.18 -30.89
CA SER A 345 -0.45 22.30 -31.12
C SER A 345 -1.10 20.91 -31.10
N ILE A 346 -2.16 20.77 -30.30
CA ILE A 346 -2.95 19.54 -30.19
C ILE A 346 -4.19 19.66 -31.08
N SER A 347 -4.51 18.59 -31.80
CA SER A 347 -5.73 18.47 -32.61
C SER A 347 -6.51 17.26 -32.19
N TRP A 348 -7.82 17.44 -32.00
CA TRP A 348 -8.73 16.42 -31.48
C TRP A 348 -9.66 15.89 -32.56
N ARG A 349 -10.02 14.61 -32.43
CA ARG A 349 -11.09 13.98 -33.19
C ARG A 349 -11.90 13.08 -32.28
N VAL A 350 -13.20 13.32 -32.20
CA VAL A 350 -14.13 12.45 -31.48
C VAL A 350 -14.22 11.10 -32.21
N MET A 351 -13.97 10.02 -31.49
CA MET A 351 -14.04 8.66 -32.04
C MET A 351 -15.34 7.97 -31.66
N GLU A 352 -15.76 8.14 -30.40
CA GLU A 352 -17.00 7.59 -29.87
C GLU A 352 -17.47 8.44 -28.68
N SER A 353 -18.77 8.50 -28.43
CA SER A 353 -19.34 9.12 -27.24
C SER A 353 -20.69 8.53 -26.87
N TYR A 354 -21.04 8.54 -25.59
CA TYR A 354 -22.37 8.16 -25.11
C TYR A 354 -22.76 8.93 -23.85
N LEU A 355 -24.08 9.07 -23.62
CA LEU A 355 -24.64 9.58 -22.37
C LEU A 355 -24.88 8.45 -21.38
N ASN A 356 -24.65 8.71 -20.09
CA ASN A 356 -24.92 7.77 -19.02
C ASN A 356 -26.43 7.52 -18.92
N GLY A 357 -26.84 6.24 -18.99
CA GLY A 357 -28.24 5.83 -18.86
C GLY A 357 -29.00 5.68 -20.18
N GLU A 358 -28.33 5.79 -21.34
CA GLU A 358 -28.88 5.45 -22.67
C GLU A 358 -28.60 4.00 -23.11
#